data_AF-A0A1B4Y8Q8-F1
#
_entry.id   AF-A0A1B4Y8Q8-F1
#
_cell.length_a   1.000
_cell.length_b   1.000
_cell.length_c   1.000
_cell.angle_alpha   90.00
_cell.angle_beta   90.00
_cell.angle_gamma   90.00
#
_symmetry.space_group_name_H-M   'P 1'
#
loop_
_entity.id
_entity.type
_entity.pdbx_description
1 polymer ?
#
loop_
_entity_poly.entity_id
_entity_poly.type
_entity_poly.pdbx_seq_one_letter_code
_entity_poly.pdbx_strand_id
1 'polypeptide(L)' 'MMRETTSISDIRTAIRELTVRAELAHKQGRHDDAAEIERRIAGYRDELGDRP' A
#
# COMPACT_ATOMS: atom_id res chain seq x y z
N MET A 1 -19.92 -16.56 -6.87
CA MET A 1 -19.39 -17.03 -5.58
C MET A 1 -17.87 -16.92 -5.61
N MET A 2 -17.29 -15.76 -5.31
CA MET A 2 -15.85 -15.62 -5.01
C MET A 2 -15.71 -14.48 -4.01
N ARG A 3 -15.64 -14.86 -2.74
CA ARG A 3 -15.40 -13.97 -1.61
C ARG A 3 -13.92 -13.61 -1.65
N GLU A 4 -13.61 -12.35 -1.91
CA GLU A 4 -12.73 -11.51 -1.07
C GLU A 4 -11.47 -12.18 -0.48
N THR A 5 -10.77 -13.00 -1.25
CA THR A 5 -9.36 -13.27 -0.97
C THR A 5 -8.57 -12.23 -1.74
N THR A 6 -8.31 -11.07 -1.11
CA THR A 6 -7.27 -10.16 -1.57
C THR A 6 -6.01 -11.00 -1.77
N SER A 7 -5.71 -11.36 -3.00
CA SER A 7 -4.60 -12.27 -3.28
C SER A 7 -3.30 -11.51 -3.03
N ILE A 8 -2.23 -12.22 -2.70
CA ILE A 8 -0.90 -11.60 -2.50
C ILE A 8 -0.53 -10.69 -3.69
N SER A 9 -0.94 -11.08 -4.90
CA SER A 9 -0.80 -10.27 -6.12
C SER A 9 -1.60 -8.97 -6.09
N ASP A 10 -2.84 -8.98 -5.58
CA ASP A 10 -3.66 -7.78 -5.39
C ASP A 10 -3.05 -6.86 -4.32
N ILE A 11 -2.56 -7.43 -3.21
CA ILE A 11 -1.89 -6.65 -2.15
C ILE A 11 -0.63 -5.97 -2.71
N ARG A 12 0.19 -6.70 -3.49
CA ARG A 12 1.37 -6.13 -4.16
C ARG A 12 1.01 -5.03 -5.16
N THR A 13 -0.10 -5.20 -5.88
CA THR A 13 -0.61 -4.19 -6.82
C THR A 13 -1.06 -2.94 -6.07
N ALA A 14 -1.85 -3.11 -5.00
CA ALA A 14 -2.29 -2.01 -4.14
C ALA A 14 -1.11 -1.26 -3.51
N ILE A 15 -0.09 -1.97 -3.01
CA ILE A 15 1.15 -1.36 -2.49
C ILE A 15 1.78 -0.48 -3.57
N ARG A 16 1.93 -0.98 -4.79
CA ARG A 16 2.58 -0.23 -5.87
C ARG A 16 1.80 1.02 -6.26
N GLU A 17 0.48 0.95 -6.34
CA GLU A 17 -0.38 2.10 -6.61
C GLU A 17 -0.31 3.15 -5.49
N LEU A 18 -0.28 2.68 -4.24
CA LEU A 18 -0.12 3.54 -3.07
C LEU A 18 1.26 4.21 -3.06
N THR A 19 2.34 3.49 -3.39
CA THR A 19 3.70 4.06 -3.47
C THR A 19 3.74 5.22 -4.46
N VAL A 20 3.16 5.06 -5.66
CA VAL A 20 3.11 6.13 -6.67
C VAL A 20 2.36 7.36 -6.15
N ARG A 21 1.26 7.16 -5.40
CA ARG A 21 0.53 8.27 -4.77
C ARG A 21 1.34 8.95 -3.67
N ALA A 22 2.06 8.20 -2.85
CA ALA A 22 2.94 8.76 -1.82
C ALA A 22 4.07 9.60 -2.43
N GLU A 23 4.72 9.09 -3.48
CA GLU A 23 5.76 9.84 -4.20
C GLU A 23 5.23 11.12 -4.83
N LEU A 24 4.00 11.08 -5.38
CA LEU A 24 3.34 12.27 -5.91
C LEU A 24 3.01 13.28 -4.79
N ALA A 25 2.55 12.81 -3.63
CA ALA A 25 2.27 13.65 -2.47
C ALA A 25 3.57 14.30 -1.95
N HIS A 26 4.69 13.58 -1.88
CA HIS A 26 6.01 14.14 -1.58
C HIS A 26 6.42 15.22 -2.57
N LYS A 27 6.27 14.97 -3.89
CA LYS A 27 6.58 15.95 -4.93
C LYS A 27 5.73 17.22 -4.83
N GLN A 28 4.52 17.11 -4.30
CA GLN A 28 3.62 18.24 -4.07
C GLN A 28 3.82 18.91 -2.70
N GLY A 29 4.77 18.45 -1.88
CA GLY A 29 4.99 18.94 -0.52
C GLY A 29 3.91 18.51 0.48
N ARG A 30 3.01 17.60 0.09
CA ARG A 30 1.94 17.04 0.94
C ARG A 30 2.48 15.86 1.75
N HIS A 31 3.38 16.14 2.68
CA HIS A 31 4.05 15.11 3.47
C HIS A 31 3.09 14.36 4.40
N ASP A 32 2.01 14.98 4.85
CA ASP A 32 0.97 14.32 5.67
C ASP A 32 0.24 13.21 4.90
N ASP A 33 -0.21 13.50 3.68
CA ASP A 33 -0.81 12.49 2.79
C ASP A 33 0.18 11.36 2.50
N ALA A 34 1.44 11.71 2.20
CA ALA A 34 2.46 10.71 1.92
C ALA A 34 2.69 9.80 3.15
N ALA A 35 2.82 10.37 4.34
CA ALA A 35 3.00 9.62 5.58
C ALA A 35 1.82 8.70 5.89
N GLU A 36 0.58 9.12 5.61
CA GLU A 36 -0.60 8.25 5.77
C GLU A 36 -0.56 7.07 4.80
N ILE A 37 -0.23 7.33 3.54
CA ILE A 37 -0.15 6.30 2.50
C ILE A 37 0.98 5.31 2.82
N GLU A 38 2.14 5.80 3.27
CA GLU A 38 3.28 4.97 3.67
C GLU A 38 2.95 4.07 4.87
N ARG A 39 2.23 4.60 5.89
CA ARG A 39 1.73 3.78 7.01
C ARG A 39 0.82 2.65 6.52
N ARG A 40 -0.03 2.93 5.53
CA ARG A 40 -0.93 1.94 4.93
C ARG A 40 -0.17 0.85 4.16
N ILE A 41 0.84 1.25 3.38
CA ILE A 41 1.75 0.33 2.69
C ILE A 41 2.48 -0.58 3.69
N ALA A 42 2.94 -0.02 4.82
CA ALA A 42 3.60 -0.80 5.86
C ALA A 42 2.70 -1.91 6.41
N GLY A 43 1.42 -1.62 6.67
CA GLY A 43 0.43 -2.62 7.09
C GLY A 43 0.25 -3.75 6.07
N TYR A 44 0.14 -3.40 4.78
CA TYR A 44 0.07 -4.41 3.72
C TYR A 44 1.34 -5.26 3.58
N ARG A 45 2.52 -4.69 3.85
CA ARG A 45 3.80 -5.42 3.82
C ARG A 45 3.93 -6.37 5.01
N ASP A 46 3.42 -5.98 6.17
CA ASP A 46 3.34 -6.83 7.36
C ASP A 46 2.44 -8.05 7.11
N GLU A 47 1.24 -7.84 6.55
CA GLU A 47 0.33 -8.92 6.13
C GLU A 47 0.95 -9.88 5.08
N LEU A 48 1.85 -9.37 4.23
CA LEU A 48 2.60 -10.19 3.27
C LEU A 48 3.76 -10.96 3.89
N GLY A 49 4.40 -10.41 4.93
CA GLY A 49 5.54 -11.02 5.61
C GLY A 49 5.13 -12.08 6.63
N ASP A 50 3.94 -11.95 7.21
CA ASP A 50 3.41 -12.88 8.21
C ASP A 50 2.84 -14.18 7.59
N ARG A 51 2.65 -14.22 6.25
CA ARG A 51 2.33 -15.46 5.54
C ARG A 51 3.61 -16.18 5.05
N PRO A 52 3.97 -17.33 5.66
CA PRO A 52 5.14 -18.12 5.26
C PRO A 52 4.98 -18.81 3.89
#